data_AF-A0A4U5N0F7-F1
#
_entry.id   AF-A0A4U5N0F7-F1
#
_cell.length_a   1.000
_cell.length_b   1.000
_cell.length_c   1.000
_cell.angle_alpha   90.00
_cell.angle_beta   90.00
_cell.angle_gamma   90.00
#
_symmetry.space_group_name_H-M   'P 1'
#
loop_
_entity.id
_entity.type
_entity.pdbx_description
1 polymer ?
#
loop_
_entity_poly.entity_id
_entity_poly.type
_entity_poly.pdbx_seq_one_letter_code
_entity_poly.pdbx_strand_id
1 'polypeptide(L)'
;MLSLLQISFLRFAHDNDLLAQLPVPAFMRQKLDVFLKDVTKFQQVYELEDKDVPLNAFTVNFTLKFDPVASIKQLRKHLPPVEYFALCAKYALADDARDVWLKMTQLERSVLVCRTYFNLQVSPVQAEAMYLAGELGNLEMPQHLDPFWNYVCASLYSAKKGWQYALERNFDRFSHQRQLYSEKAIECCLYAVKYGHIHVFMHIITSPKFTMSFLKPESFNNPCRNFSLLEISTQVGTIDEILLANLLCLALDNQRAREFVHNLLDWCLDDEYEKLRDFIAERVEDDTLRHRALSGLDILLSL
;
A
#
# COMPACT_ATOMS: atom_id res chain seq x y z
N MET A 1 -20.07 -10.38 -19.64
CA MET A 1 -20.56 -11.77 -19.74
C MET A 1 -19.34 -12.69 -19.63
N LEU A 2 -19.35 -13.68 -18.72
CA LEU A 2 -18.22 -14.61 -18.56
C LEU A 2 -18.25 -15.68 -19.67
N SER A 3 -17.08 -16.10 -20.13
CA SER A 3 -16.94 -17.24 -21.04
C SER A 3 -17.18 -18.57 -20.31
N LEU A 4 -17.55 -19.62 -21.06
CA LEU A 4 -17.66 -20.98 -20.52
C LEU A 4 -16.38 -21.42 -19.82
N LEU A 5 -15.21 -21.05 -20.36
CA LEU A 5 -13.92 -21.34 -19.75
C LEU A 5 -13.77 -20.68 -18.36
N GLN A 6 -14.16 -19.42 -18.22
CA GLN A 6 -14.13 -18.72 -16.92
C GLN A 6 -15.13 -19.31 -15.93
N ILE A 7 -16.33 -19.70 -16.40
CA ILE A 7 -17.35 -20.34 -15.57
C ILE A 7 -16.86 -21.70 -15.06
N SER A 8 -16.29 -22.52 -15.94
CA SER A 8 -15.70 -23.81 -15.57
C SER A 8 -14.54 -23.62 -14.59
N PHE A 9 -13.65 -22.66 -14.85
CA PHE A 9 -12.52 -22.34 -13.97
C PHE A 9 -12.97 -21.96 -12.56
N LEU A 10 -13.90 -21.01 -12.44
CA LEU A 10 -14.44 -20.58 -11.15
C LEU A 10 -15.15 -21.74 -10.44
N ARG A 11 -15.91 -22.56 -11.17
CA ARG A 11 -16.56 -23.75 -10.59
C ARG A 11 -15.55 -24.73 -9.99
N PHE A 12 -14.42 -24.96 -10.65
CA PHE A 12 -13.33 -25.76 -10.08
C PHE A 12 -12.70 -25.10 -8.85
N ALA A 13 -12.53 -23.77 -8.86
CA ALA A 13 -11.97 -23.04 -7.73
C ALA A 13 -12.85 -23.10 -6.47
N HIS A 14 -14.17 -23.15 -6.63
CA HIS A 14 -15.13 -23.08 -5.52
C HIS A 14 -15.51 -24.44 -4.93
N ASP A 15 -15.19 -25.53 -5.62
CA ASP A 15 -15.60 -26.87 -5.25
C ASP A 15 -14.35 -27.75 -5.15
N ASN A 16 -13.74 -27.75 -3.96
CA ASN A 16 -12.53 -28.51 -3.67
C ASN A 16 -12.72 -30.02 -3.91
N ASP A 17 -13.96 -30.51 -3.77
CA ASP A 17 -14.29 -31.92 -4.01
C ASP A 17 -14.22 -32.25 -5.51
N LEU A 18 -14.60 -31.31 -6.39
CA LEU A 18 -14.48 -31.47 -7.85
C LEU A 18 -13.03 -31.52 -8.31
N LEU A 19 -12.11 -30.81 -7.65
CA LEU A 19 -10.68 -30.84 -7.97
C LEU A 19 -10.03 -32.20 -7.69
N ALA A 20 -10.51 -32.91 -6.66
CA ALA A 20 -10.07 -34.26 -6.32
C ALA A 20 -10.69 -35.34 -7.22
N GLN A 21 -11.91 -35.10 -7.73
CA GLN A 21 -12.69 -36.09 -8.47
C GLN A 21 -12.52 -36.03 -9.99
N LEU A 22 -12.11 -34.89 -10.55
CA LEU A 22 -12.03 -34.70 -12.00
C LEU A 22 -10.59 -34.55 -12.50
N PRO A 23 -10.27 -35.07 -13.71
CA PRO A 23 -8.97 -34.87 -14.34
C PRO A 23 -8.84 -33.41 -14.84
N VAL A 24 -8.44 -32.51 -13.94
CA VAL A 24 -8.15 -31.11 -14.27
C VAL A 24 -6.74 -31.01 -14.90
N PRO A 25 -6.58 -30.43 -16.10
CA PRO A 25 -5.28 -30.27 -16.74
C PRO A 25 -4.27 -29.52 -15.85
N ALA A 26 -2.99 -29.90 -15.94
CA ALA A 26 -1.93 -29.33 -15.08
C ALA A 26 -1.85 -27.79 -15.18
N PHE A 27 -2.03 -27.23 -16.39
CA PHE A 27 -2.03 -25.78 -16.58
C PHE A 27 -3.18 -25.08 -15.84
N MET A 28 -4.35 -25.73 -15.71
CA MET A 28 -5.47 -25.17 -14.95
C MET A 28 -5.22 -25.23 -13.45
N ARG A 29 -4.62 -26.32 -12.95
CA ARG A 29 -4.23 -26.43 -11.54
C ARG A 29 -3.28 -25.31 -11.12
N GLN A 30 -2.23 -25.08 -11.92
CA GLN A 30 -1.30 -23.98 -11.68
C GLN A 30 -2.01 -22.61 -11.65
N LYS A 31 -2.95 -22.38 -12.58
CA LYS A 31 -3.74 -21.14 -12.62
C LYS A 31 -4.65 -20.99 -11.40
N LEU A 32 -5.25 -22.08 -10.92
CA LEU A 32 -6.07 -22.11 -9.71
C LEU A 32 -5.24 -21.80 -8.46
N ASP A 33 -4.06 -22.40 -8.33
CA ASP A 33 -3.16 -22.13 -7.20
C ASP A 33 -2.76 -20.65 -7.13
N VAL A 34 -2.44 -20.06 -8.30
CA VAL A 34 -2.13 -18.62 -8.39
C VAL A 34 -3.37 -17.78 -8.04
N PHE A 35 -4.54 -18.12 -8.57
CA PHE A 35 -5.79 -17.42 -8.26
C PHE A 35 -6.10 -17.45 -6.76
N LEU A 36 -6.01 -18.61 -6.11
CA LEU A 36 -6.26 -18.75 -4.67
C LEU A 36 -5.28 -17.91 -3.85
N LYS A 37 -3.99 -17.95 -4.19
CA LYS A 37 -2.97 -17.10 -3.53
C LYS A 37 -3.27 -15.61 -3.69
N ASP A 38 -3.65 -15.19 -4.90
CA ASP A 38 -3.97 -13.78 -5.19
C ASP A 38 -5.22 -13.33 -4.42
N VAL A 39 -6.25 -14.18 -4.34
CA VAL A 39 -7.48 -13.91 -3.56
C VAL A 39 -7.18 -13.83 -2.07
N THR A 40 -6.44 -14.79 -1.50
CA THR A 40 -6.05 -14.75 -0.08
C THR A 40 -5.27 -13.48 0.23
N LYS A 41 -4.29 -13.13 -0.61
CA LYS A 41 -3.52 -11.89 -0.44
C LYS A 41 -4.41 -10.65 -0.54
N PHE A 42 -5.37 -10.64 -1.47
CA PHE A 42 -6.34 -9.55 -1.60
C PHE A 42 -7.22 -9.44 -0.34
N GLN A 43 -7.72 -10.55 0.19
CA GLN A 43 -8.53 -10.56 1.42
C GLN A 43 -7.73 -10.04 2.62
N GLN A 44 -6.46 -10.43 2.75
CA GLN A 44 -5.55 -9.93 3.79
C GLN A 44 -5.33 -8.42 3.68
N VAL A 45 -4.90 -7.96 2.51
CA VAL A 45 -4.58 -6.55 2.29
C VAL A 45 -5.80 -5.67 2.50
N TYR A 46 -6.99 -6.09 2.05
CA TYR A 46 -8.21 -5.28 2.12
C TYR A 46 -9.09 -5.57 3.35
N GLU A 47 -8.61 -6.38 4.29
CA GLU A 47 -9.27 -6.69 5.57
C GLU A 47 -10.66 -7.32 5.35
N LEU A 48 -10.71 -8.37 4.54
CA LEU A 48 -11.93 -9.15 4.20
C LEU A 48 -11.93 -10.57 4.80
N GLU A 49 -10.90 -10.98 5.53
CA GLU A 49 -10.79 -12.36 6.08
C GLU A 49 -11.90 -12.70 7.07
N ASP A 50 -12.28 -11.75 7.94
CA ASP A 50 -13.34 -11.93 8.94
C ASP A 50 -14.76 -11.78 8.38
N LYS A 51 -14.88 -11.55 7.07
CA LYS A 51 -16.15 -11.36 6.40
C LYS A 51 -16.49 -12.68 5.72
N ASP A 52 -17.66 -13.25 6.01
CA ASP A 52 -18.20 -14.48 5.42
C ASP A 52 -18.48 -14.31 3.90
N VAL A 53 -17.47 -13.92 3.15
CA VAL A 53 -17.50 -13.65 1.72
C VAL A 53 -17.21 -14.97 1.01
N PRO A 54 -18.18 -15.50 0.26
CA PRO A 54 -17.97 -16.75 -0.44
C PRO A 54 -16.94 -16.57 -1.55
N LEU A 55 -16.14 -17.62 -1.82
CA LEU A 55 -15.09 -17.57 -2.84
C LEU A 55 -15.65 -17.23 -4.24
N ASN A 56 -16.93 -17.55 -4.49
CA ASN A 56 -17.63 -17.22 -5.74
C ASN A 56 -17.92 -15.73 -5.95
N ALA A 57 -17.64 -14.88 -4.96
CA ALA A 57 -17.65 -13.44 -5.11
C ALA A 57 -16.38 -12.91 -5.80
N PHE A 58 -15.31 -13.72 -5.88
CA PHE A 58 -14.07 -13.36 -6.56
C PHE A 58 -14.09 -13.84 -8.00
N THR A 59 -13.59 -12.99 -8.89
CA THR A 59 -13.73 -13.13 -10.34
C THR A 59 -12.37 -13.21 -11.01
N VAL A 60 -12.39 -13.65 -12.27
CA VAL A 60 -11.20 -13.72 -13.12
C VAL A 60 -11.40 -12.98 -14.44
N ASN A 61 -10.33 -12.40 -14.96
CA ASN A 61 -10.31 -11.81 -16.29
C ASN A 61 -10.29 -12.89 -17.38
N PHE A 62 -10.25 -12.46 -18.65
CA PHE A 62 -10.24 -13.36 -19.81
C PHE A 62 -9.03 -14.30 -19.88
N THR A 63 -7.94 -14.00 -19.14
CA THR A 63 -6.73 -14.84 -19.04
C THR A 63 -6.71 -15.76 -17.82
N LEU A 64 -7.83 -15.88 -17.12
CA LEU A 64 -8.00 -16.64 -15.88
C LEU A 64 -7.10 -16.14 -14.73
N LYS A 65 -6.75 -14.85 -14.74
CA LYS A 65 -6.08 -14.19 -13.61
C LYS A 65 -7.12 -13.52 -12.73
N PHE A 66 -6.88 -13.46 -11.43
CA PHE A 66 -7.71 -12.73 -10.49
C PHE A 66 -7.98 -11.31 -10.97
N ASP A 67 -9.26 -10.92 -11.01
CA ASP A 67 -9.70 -9.58 -11.39
C ASP A 67 -10.21 -8.85 -10.14
N PRO A 68 -9.37 -8.03 -9.49
CA PRO A 68 -9.75 -7.35 -8.25
C PRO A 68 -10.88 -6.34 -8.47
N VAL A 69 -10.92 -5.65 -9.61
CA VAL A 69 -11.93 -4.61 -9.89
C VAL A 69 -13.30 -5.25 -10.08
N ALA A 70 -13.39 -6.29 -10.91
CA ALA A 70 -14.64 -7.02 -11.11
C ALA A 70 -15.08 -7.73 -9.82
N SER A 71 -14.14 -8.24 -9.02
CA SER A 71 -14.42 -8.87 -7.73
C SER A 71 -15.02 -7.87 -6.74
N ILE A 72 -14.44 -6.68 -6.61
CA ILE A 72 -15.00 -5.62 -5.74
C ILE A 72 -16.44 -5.31 -6.16
N LYS A 73 -16.70 -5.12 -7.45
CA LYS A 73 -18.07 -4.86 -7.94
C LYS A 73 -19.06 -5.98 -7.59
N GLN A 74 -18.61 -7.23 -7.58
CA GLN A 74 -19.42 -8.37 -7.16
C GLN A 74 -19.64 -8.40 -5.64
N LEU A 75 -18.63 -8.00 -4.84
CA LEU A 75 -18.71 -7.90 -3.37
C LEU A 75 -19.76 -6.90 -2.89
N ARG A 76 -20.22 -5.97 -3.73
CA ARG A 76 -21.36 -5.07 -3.43
C ARG A 76 -22.59 -5.81 -2.92
N LYS A 77 -22.82 -7.04 -3.37
CA LYS A 77 -23.98 -7.88 -2.97
C LYS A 77 -23.81 -8.56 -1.61
N HIS A 78 -22.57 -8.62 -1.12
CA HIS A 78 -22.19 -9.38 0.07
C HIS A 78 -21.79 -8.48 1.25
N LEU A 79 -21.54 -7.19 1.00
CA LEU A 79 -21.07 -6.25 2.01
C LEU A 79 -22.12 -5.18 2.34
N PRO A 80 -22.26 -4.77 3.61
CA PRO A 80 -23.02 -3.58 3.98
C PRO A 80 -22.52 -2.33 3.25
N PRO A 81 -23.36 -1.30 3.02
CA PRO A 81 -22.97 -0.09 2.31
C PRO A 81 -21.69 0.57 2.86
N VAL A 82 -21.55 0.69 4.19
CA VAL A 82 -20.37 1.26 4.86
C VAL A 82 -19.09 0.50 4.53
N GLU A 83 -19.17 -0.83 4.53
CA GLU A 83 -18.02 -1.68 4.27
C GLU A 83 -17.65 -1.70 2.79
N TYR A 84 -18.66 -1.73 1.91
CA TYR A 84 -18.44 -1.65 0.48
C TYR A 84 -17.87 -0.29 0.08
N PHE A 85 -18.34 0.81 0.68
CA PHE A 85 -17.74 2.14 0.53
C PHE A 85 -16.28 2.14 0.96
N ALA A 86 -15.97 1.57 2.13
CA ALA A 86 -14.60 1.47 2.63
C ALA A 86 -13.70 0.69 1.66
N LEU A 87 -14.18 -0.43 1.11
CA LEU A 87 -13.46 -1.21 0.12
C LEU A 87 -13.20 -0.41 -1.17
N CYS A 88 -14.21 0.30 -1.66
CA CYS A 88 -14.07 1.17 -2.83
C CYS A 88 -13.04 2.28 -2.59
N ALA A 89 -13.04 2.92 -1.41
CA ALA A 89 -12.07 3.95 -1.05
C ALA A 89 -10.63 3.39 -0.95
N LYS A 90 -10.45 2.22 -0.31
CA LYS A 90 -9.14 1.53 -0.23
C LYS A 90 -8.58 1.12 -1.60
N TYR A 91 -9.46 0.79 -2.55
CA TYR A 91 -9.09 0.42 -3.92
C TYR A 91 -9.17 1.58 -4.92
N ALA A 92 -9.46 2.81 -4.47
CA ALA A 92 -9.61 4.00 -5.31
C ALA A 92 -10.70 3.92 -6.42
N LEU A 93 -11.79 3.16 -6.20
CA LEU A 93 -12.95 3.11 -7.10
C LEU A 93 -13.90 4.30 -6.84
N ALA A 94 -13.58 5.45 -7.43
CA ALA A 94 -14.27 6.72 -7.24
C ALA A 94 -15.78 6.64 -7.46
N ASP A 95 -16.17 6.12 -8.62
CA ASP A 95 -17.56 6.15 -9.09
C ASP A 95 -18.40 5.20 -8.24
N ASP A 96 -17.88 4.00 -7.97
CA ASP A 96 -18.51 3.04 -7.06
C ASP A 96 -18.64 3.61 -5.64
N ALA A 97 -17.62 4.29 -5.12
CA ALA A 97 -17.68 4.94 -3.80
C ALA A 97 -18.77 6.04 -3.76
N ARG A 98 -18.85 6.90 -4.79
CA ARG A 98 -19.87 7.94 -4.91
C ARG A 98 -21.28 7.35 -5.02
N ASP A 99 -21.45 6.32 -5.84
CA ASP A 99 -22.73 5.62 -6.02
C ASP A 99 -23.26 5.02 -4.73
N VAL A 100 -22.36 4.50 -3.90
CA VAL A 100 -22.70 3.92 -2.60
C VAL A 100 -23.00 5.02 -1.60
N TRP A 101 -22.15 6.05 -1.54
CA TRP A 101 -22.35 7.22 -0.69
C TRP A 101 -23.75 7.81 -0.83
N LEU A 102 -24.23 7.99 -2.07
CA LEU A 102 -25.56 8.53 -2.36
C LEU A 102 -26.72 7.65 -1.84
N LYS A 103 -26.48 6.35 -1.62
CA LYS A 103 -27.46 5.39 -1.09
C LYS A 103 -27.38 5.20 0.42
N MET A 104 -26.31 5.67 1.06
CA MET A 104 -26.15 5.60 2.51
C MET A 104 -27.11 6.52 3.24
N THR A 105 -27.50 6.12 4.44
CA THR A 105 -28.21 6.97 5.40
C THR A 105 -27.30 8.10 5.89
N GLN A 106 -27.91 9.18 6.39
CA GLN A 106 -27.16 10.30 6.98
C GLN A 106 -26.28 9.84 8.16
N LEU A 107 -26.79 8.93 9.00
CA LEU A 107 -26.03 8.39 10.14
C LEU A 107 -24.77 7.66 9.69
N GLU A 108 -24.87 6.78 8.67
CA GLU A 108 -23.71 6.07 8.11
C GLU A 108 -22.66 7.04 7.56
N ARG A 109 -23.09 8.09 6.84
CA ARG A 109 -22.18 9.11 6.31
C ARG A 109 -21.51 9.90 7.43
N SER A 110 -22.27 10.32 8.44
CA SER A 110 -21.73 11.03 9.62
C SER A 110 -20.70 10.19 10.36
N VAL A 111 -20.94 8.89 10.53
CA VAL A 111 -19.98 7.97 11.16
C VAL A 111 -18.67 7.92 10.38
N LEU A 112 -18.72 7.92 9.04
CA LEU A 112 -17.52 7.90 8.21
C LEU A 112 -16.73 9.22 8.25
N VAL A 113 -17.42 10.37 8.24
CA VAL A 113 -16.78 11.69 8.30
C VAL A 113 -16.18 11.96 9.68
N CYS A 114 -16.97 11.71 10.73
CA CYS A 114 -16.61 12.00 12.12
C CYS A 114 -15.76 10.91 12.77
N ARG A 115 -15.28 9.90 12.01
CA ARG A 115 -14.44 8.83 12.55
C ARG A 115 -13.12 9.41 13.03
N THR A 116 -13.01 9.74 14.30
CA THR A 116 -11.77 10.25 14.88
C THR A 116 -10.80 9.11 15.06
N TYR A 117 -9.72 9.12 14.28
CA TYR A 117 -8.53 8.36 14.61
C TYR A 117 -7.65 9.24 15.51
N PHE A 118 -7.33 8.72 16.70
CA PHE A 118 -6.29 9.32 17.54
C PHE A 118 -4.97 9.39 16.75
N ASN A 119 -4.17 10.44 16.96
CA ASN A 119 -2.82 10.60 16.41
C ASN A 119 -2.71 10.82 14.87
N LEU A 120 -3.49 11.75 14.29
CA LEU A 120 -3.31 12.19 12.87
C LEU A 120 -3.44 11.07 11.83
N GLN A 121 -4.21 10.02 12.09
CA GLN A 121 -4.38 8.88 11.19
C GLN A 121 -5.69 8.98 10.38
N VAL A 122 -5.83 9.99 9.53
CA VAL A 122 -6.95 10.01 8.58
C VAL A 122 -6.78 8.84 7.62
N SER A 123 -7.73 7.90 7.61
CA SER A 123 -7.72 6.78 6.65
C SER A 123 -8.20 7.26 5.27
N PRO A 124 -7.84 6.58 4.16
CA PRO A 124 -8.40 6.89 2.85
C PRO A 124 -9.93 6.78 2.80
N VAL A 125 -10.53 5.96 3.65
CA VAL A 125 -12.00 5.88 3.78
C VAL A 125 -12.57 7.19 4.30
N GLN A 126 -11.97 7.73 5.36
CA GLN A 126 -12.40 9.02 5.92
C GLN A 126 -12.10 10.17 4.97
N ALA A 127 -10.92 10.20 4.34
CA ALA A 127 -10.57 11.22 3.37
C ALA A 127 -11.55 11.24 2.17
N GLU A 128 -11.96 10.08 1.66
CA GLU A 128 -12.96 9.99 0.60
C GLU A 128 -14.35 10.44 1.07
N ALA A 129 -14.76 10.06 2.28
CA ALA A 129 -16.04 10.48 2.86
C ALA A 129 -16.10 12.01 3.05
N MET A 130 -15.02 12.60 3.55
CA MET A 130 -14.87 14.05 3.71
C MET A 130 -14.90 14.78 2.36
N TYR A 131 -14.20 14.23 1.35
CA TYR A 131 -14.23 14.76 -0.01
C TYR A 131 -15.66 14.78 -0.57
N LEU A 132 -16.38 13.66 -0.49
CA LEU A 132 -17.75 13.55 -1.02
C LEU A 132 -18.76 14.38 -0.21
N ALA A 133 -18.58 14.50 1.10
CA ALA A 133 -19.38 15.36 1.95
C ALA A 133 -19.25 16.84 1.53
N GLY A 134 -18.02 17.29 1.30
CA GLY A 134 -17.72 18.64 0.82
C GLY A 134 -18.20 18.91 -0.61
N GLU A 135 -17.95 17.98 -1.55
CA GLU A 135 -18.35 18.14 -2.95
C GLU A 135 -19.88 18.19 -3.12
N LEU A 136 -20.60 17.36 -2.36
CA LEU A 136 -22.05 17.23 -2.51
C LEU A 136 -22.85 18.13 -1.57
N GLY A 137 -22.20 18.85 -0.65
CA GLY A 137 -22.86 19.80 0.28
C GLY A 137 -23.87 19.16 1.23
N ASN A 138 -23.77 17.83 1.46
CA ASN A 138 -24.81 17.04 2.12
C ASN A 138 -24.58 16.84 3.63
N LEU A 139 -23.46 17.33 4.18
CA LEU A 139 -23.05 17.17 5.58
C LEU A 139 -22.23 18.39 6.04
N GLU A 140 -22.42 18.81 7.28
CA GLU A 140 -21.53 19.81 7.89
C GLU A 140 -20.13 19.21 8.10
N MET A 141 -19.12 19.95 7.64
CA MET A 141 -17.72 19.53 7.74
C MET A 141 -17.12 20.03 9.07
N PRO A 142 -16.25 19.24 9.73
CA PRO A 142 -15.52 19.72 10.90
C PRO A 142 -14.67 20.95 10.53
N GLN A 143 -14.88 22.09 11.21
CA GLN A 143 -14.28 23.39 10.87
C GLN A 143 -12.75 23.46 11.02
N HIS A 144 -12.11 22.45 11.62
CA HIS A 144 -10.69 22.46 11.98
C HIS A 144 -9.79 21.58 11.10
N LEU A 145 -10.33 21.00 10.03
CA LEU A 145 -9.56 20.08 9.18
C LEU A 145 -9.19 20.74 7.86
N ASP A 146 -7.88 20.96 7.66
CA ASP A 146 -7.34 21.29 6.34
C ASP A 146 -7.57 20.10 5.40
N PRO A 147 -8.38 20.24 4.33
CA PRO A 147 -8.66 19.16 3.39
C PRO A 147 -7.40 18.55 2.79
N PHE A 148 -6.35 19.34 2.58
CA PHE A 148 -5.10 18.85 2.00
C PHE A 148 -4.36 17.92 2.95
N TRP A 149 -4.31 18.27 4.23
CA TRP A 149 -3.62 17.46 5.24
C TRP A 149 -4.27 16.09 5.42
N ASN A 150 -5.59 15.98 5.21
CA ASN A 150 -6.30 14.70 5.24
C ASN A 150 -5.79 13.73 4.17
N TYR A 151 -5.52 14.21 2.94
CA TYR A 151 -4.99 13.35 1.87
C TYR A 151 -3.54 12.93 2.14
N VAL A 152 -2.75 13.81 2.75
CA VAL A 152 -1.37 13.51 3.17
C VAL A 152 -1.35 12.42 4.25
N CYS A 153 -2.19 12.56 5.28
CA CYS A 153 -2.36 11.52 6.30
C CYS A 153 -2.86 10.21 5.69
N ALA A 154 -3.82 10.28 4.75
CA ALA A 154 -4.38 9.11 4.09
C ALA A 154 -3.37 8.40 3.17
N SER A 155 -2.44 9.12 2.53
CA SER A 155 -1.39 8.48 1.71
C SER A 155 -0.42 7.70 2.58
N LEU A 156 0.03 8.27 3.70
CA LEU A 156 0.91 7.59 4.68
C LEU A 156 0.21 6.37 5.29
N TYR A 157 -1.06 6.51 5.67
CA TYR A 157 -1.87 5.41 6.19
C TYR A 157 -2.03 4.29 5.14
N SER A 158 -2.21 4.67 3.86
CA SER A 158 -2.31 3.70 2.76
C SER A 158 -1.00 2.95 2.53
N ALA A 159 0.16 3.63 2.66
CA ALA A 159 1.47 2.98 2.61
C ALA A 159 1.64 1.95 3.73
N LYS A 160 1.30 2.34 4.97
CA LYS A 160 1.31 1.48 6.16
C LYS A 160 0.43 0.24 6.04
N LYS A 161 -0.64 0.30 5.23
CA LYS A 161 -1.63 -0.78 5.07
C LYS A 161 -1.52 -1.56 3.77
N GLY A 162 -0.62 -1.17 2.87
CA GLY A 162 -0.45 -1.87 1.60
C GLY A 162 -1.44 -1.46 0.50
N TRP A 163 -2.16 -0.35 0.66
CA TRP A 163 -3.23 0.09 -0.25
C TRP A 163 -2.73 1.02 -1.37
N GLN A 164 -1.97 0.45 -2.31
CA GLN A 164 -1.29 1.21 -3.38
C GLN A 164 -2.21 2.14 -4.19
N TYR A 165 -3.43 1.71 -4.52
CA TYR A 165 -4.35 2.50 -5.35
C TYR A 165 -4.91 3.70 -4.59
N ALA A 166 -5.29 3.52 -3.32
CA ALA A 166 -5.70 4.63 -2.46
C ALA A 166 -4.55 5.60 -2.20
N LEU A 167 -3.32 5.09 -2.03
CA LEU A 167 -2.13 5.93 -1.92
C LEU A 167 -2.02 6.86 -3.12
N GLU A 168 -2.01 6.30 -4.34
CA GLU A 168 -1.84 7.07 -5.57
C GLU A 168 -2.95 8.12 -5.76
N ARG A 169 -4.21 7.72 -5.52
CA ARG A 169 -5.35 8.65 -5.58
C ARG A 169 -5.20 9.82 -4.61
N ASN A 170 -4.74 9.57 -3.39
CA ASN A 170 -4.53 10.64 -2.41
C ASN A 170 -3.38 11.56 -2.84
N PHE A 171 -2.28 11.03 -3.38
CA PHE A 171 -1.20 11.83 -3.97
C PHE A 171 -1.67 12.74 -5.09
N ASP A 172 -2.54 12.25 -5.99
CA ASP A 172 -3.09 13.06 -7.09
C ASP A 172 -3.81 14.32 -6.53
N ARG A 173 -4.46 14.23 -5.35
CA ARG A 173 -5.21 15.34 -4.72
C ARG A 173 -4.35 16.45 -4.12
N PHE A 174 -3.08 16.19 -3.81
CA PHE A 174 -2.13 17.22 -3.33
C PHE A 174 -0.90 17.40 -4.24
N SER A 175 -0.98 16.89 -5.47
CA SER A 175 0.10 16.95 -6.48
C SER A 175 0.60 18.35 -6.83
N HIS A 176 -0.21 19.39 -6.61
CA HIS A 176 0.19 20.78 -6.81
C HIS A 176 1.23 21.27 -5.80
N GLN A 177 1.35 20.65 -4.62
CA GLN A 177 2.34 20.98 -3.59
C GLN A 177 3.62 20.16 -3.79
N ARG A 178 4.42 20.51 -4.82
CA ARG A 178 5.54 19.67 -5.30
C ARG A 178 6.56 19.23 -4.24
N GLN A 179 6.91 20.12 -3.31
CA GLN A 179 7.86 19.78 -2.25
C GLN A 179 7.26 18.76 -1.29
N LEU A 180 6.07 19.03 -0.74
CA LEU A 180 5.34 18.10 0.13
C LEU A 180 5.06 16.76 -0.57
N TYR A 181 4.73 16.80 -1.86
CA TYR A 181 4.55 15.60 -2.68
C TYR A 181 5.80 14.71 -2.68
N SER A 182 6.97 15.31 -2.89
CA SER A 182 8.22 14.57 -3.00
C SER A 182 8.64 13.98 -1.65
N GLU A 183 8.57 14.78 -0.59
CA GLU A 183 8.82 14.35 0.80
C GLU A 183 7.92 13.19 1.20
N LYS A 184 6.61 13.31 0.94
CA LYS A 184 5.65 12.26 1.33
C LYS A 184 5.78 11.00 0.50
N ALA A 185 6.27 11.09 -0.74
CA ALA A 185 6.57 9.90 -1.54
C ALA A 185 7.69 9.06 -0.90
N ILE A 186 8.75 9.72 -0.44
CA ILE A 186 9.87 9.07 0.29
C ILE A 186 9.36 8.48 1.60
N GLU A 187 8.60 9.24 2.40
CA GLU A 187 8.05 8.75 3.65
C GLU A 187 7.13 7.53 3.43
N CYS A 188 6.29 7.54 2.39
CA CYS A 188 5.47 6.38 2.03
C CYS A 188 6.31 5.15 1.65
N CYS A 189 7.45 5.32 0.96
CA CYS A 189 8.39 4.22 0.72
C CYS A 189 8.88 3.60 2.03
N LEU A 190 9.30 4.44 2.99
CA LEU A 190 9.80 3.99 4.28
C LEU A 190 8.71 3.27 5.10
N TYR A 191 7.50 3.83 5.15
CA TYR A 191 6.35 3.16 5.77
C TYR A 191 6.05 1.82 5.10
N ALA A 192 6.04 1.77 3.77
CA ALA A 192 5.78 0.53 3.05
C ALA A 192 6.81 -0.57 3.40
N VAL A 193 8.11 -0.22 3.46
CA VAL A 193 9.16 -1.19 3.85
C VAL A 193 9.03 -1.59 5.31
N LYS A 194 8.84 -0.64 6.23
CA LYS A 194 8.69 -0.90 7.67
C LYS A 194 7.56 -1.87 7.98
N TYR A 195 6.45 -1.77 7.26
CA TYR A 195 5.28 -2.63 7.44
C TYR A 195 5.25 -3.83 6.48
N GLY A 196 6.35 -4.14 5.78
CA GLY A 196 6.48 -5.32 4.93
C GLY A 196 5.68 -5.27 3.61
N HIS A 197 5.21 -4.10 3.20
CA HIS A 197 4.45 -3.87 1.97
C HIS A 197 5.37 -3.59 0.78
N ILE A 198 6.23 -4.55 0.44
CA ILE A 198 7.20 -4.43 -0.66
C ILE A 198 6.53 -4.11 -1.99
N HIS A 199 5.31 -4.60 -2.24
CA HIS A 199 4.56 -4.27 -3.46
C HIS A 199 4.25 -2.77 -3.58
N VAL A 200 3.95 -2.10 -2.46
CA VAL A 200 3.72 -0.65 -2.44
C VAL A 200 5.02 0.11 -2.65
N PHE A 201 6.10 -0.30 -1.96
CA PHE A 201 7.42 0.28 -2.16
C PHE A 201 7.83 0.21 -3.63
N MET A 202 7.76 -0.98 -4.23
CA MET A 202 8.09 -1.21 -5.64
C MET A 202 7.19 -0.40 -6.57
N HIS A 203 5.88 -0.32 -6.29
CA HIS A 203 4.95 0.51 -7.06
C HIS A 203 5.39 1.98 -7.06
N ILE A 204 5.74 2.52 -5.90
CA ILE A 204 6.16 3.91 -5.77
C ILE A 204 7.46 4.16 -6.56
N ILE A 205 8.52 3.38 -6.33
CA ILE A 205 9.83 3.68 -6.94
C ILE A 205 9.88 3.41 -8.46
N THR A 206 9.00 2.56 -8.99
CA THR A 206 8.94 2.24 -10.43
C THR A 206 7.92 3.08 -11.19
N SER A 207 6.96 3.70 -10.49
CA SER A 207 5.92 4.49 -11.14
C SER A 207 6.49 5.83 -11.65
N PRO A 208 6.25 6.18 -12.93
CA PRO A 208 6.65 7.47 -13.50
C PRO A 208 6.11 8.68 -12.74
N LYS A 209 4.98 8.51 -12.02
CA LYS A 209 4.38 9.59 -11.22
C LYS A 209 5.28 10.06 -10.09
N PHE A 210 6.01 9.14 -9.45
CA PHE A 210 6.84 9.44 -8.30
C PHE A 210 8.33 9.56 -8.64
N THR A 211 8.76 9.18 -9.85
CA THR A 211 10.18 9.16 -10.22
C THR A 211 10.87 10.49 -9.95
N MET A 212 10.21 11.62 -10.23
CA MET A 212 10.77 12.95 -10.00
C MET A 212 11.03 13.27 -8.53
N SER A 213 10.32 12.61 -7.60
CA SER A 213 10.49 12.77 -6.16
C SER A 213 11.82 12.23 -5.65
N PHE A 214 12.46 11.32 -6.40
CA PHE A 214 13.69 10.64 -5.97
C PHE A 214 14.96 11.17 -6.63
N LEU A 215 14.83 12.13 -7.55
CA LEU A 215 15.94 12.69 -8.32
C LEU A 215 16.51 13.97 -7.70
N LYS A 216 15.82 14.58 -6.75
CA LYS A 216 16.19 15.89 -6.19
C LYS A 216 16.65 15.77 -4.74
N PRO A 217 17.85 16.26 -4.40
CA PRO A 217 18.36 16.27 -3.01
C PRO A 217 17.41 16.95 -2.02
N GLU A 218 16.77 18.05 -2.45
CA GLU A 218 15.80 18.83 -1.67
C GLU A 218 14.61 18.00 -1.16
N SER A 219 14.28 16.89 -1.82
CA SER A 219 13.18 16.00 -1.42
C SER A 219 13.54 15.14 -0.20
N PHE A 220 14.85 14.88 -0.02
CA PHE A 220 15.40 14.16 1.13
C PHE A 220 15.72 15.12 2.29
N ASN A 221 16.07 16.38 1.98
CA ASN A 221 16.58 17.39 2.91
C ASN A 221 15.54 18.19 3.72
N ASN A 222 14.40 17.60 4.11
CA ASN A 222 13.51 18.26 5.08
C ASN A 222 13.76 17.77 6.53
N PRO A 223 14.56 18.51 7.34
CA PRO A 223 14.92 18.12 8.69
C PRO A 223 13.73 18.11 9.66
N CYS A 224 12.61 18.74 9.32
CA CYS A 224 11.49 18.86 10.26
C CYS A 224 10.57 17.63 10.31
N ARG A 225 10.59 16.71 9.32
CA ARG A 225 9.56 15.65 9.24
C ARG A 225 9.96 14.31 8.60
N ASN A 226 11.11 14.17 7.94
CA ASN A 226 11.52 12.89 7.34
C ASN A 226 12.06 11.86 8.36
N PHE A 227 12.23 12.26 9.63
CA PHE A 227 13.10 11.54 10.56
C PHE A 227 12.40 10.77 11.68
N SER A 228 11.07 10.72 11.80
CA SER A 228 10.46 9.91 12.89
C SER A 228 10.54 8.38 12.67
N LEU A 229 10.87 7.93 11.45
CA LEU A 229 11.09 6.52 11.12
C LEU A 229 12.57 6.15 10.88
N LEU A 230 13.36 7.14 10.48
CA LEU A 230 14.80 7.08 10.37
C LEU A 230 15.32 8.24 11.21
N GLU A 231 15.22 8.19 12.54
CA GLU A 231 15.91 9.19 13.36
C GLU A 231 17.41 8.89 13.19
N ILE A 232 17.99 9.46 12.14
CA ILE A 232 19.43 9.62 11.97
C ILE A 232 19.74 10.92 12.69
N SER A 233 19.49 10.93 14.01
CA SER A 233 20.19 11.90 14.84
C SER A 233 21.66 11.49 14.78
N THR A 234 22.57 12.44 14.92
CA THR A 234 24.03 12.24 14.97
C THR A 234 24.51 11.33 16.11
N GLN A 235 23.60 10.58 16.74
CA GLN A 235 23.81 9.45 17.63
C GLN A 235 23.27 8.19 16.96
N VAL A 236 24.18 7.35 16.46
CA VAL A 236 23.91 5.96 16.05
C VAL A 236 23.16 5.25 17.19
N GLY A 237 21.84 5.11 17.07
CA GLY A 237 20.98 4.62 18.16
C GLY A 237 19.46 4.74 17.99
N THR A 238 18.97 5.46 16.97
CA THR A 238 17.53 5.72 16.76
C THR A 238 17.00 5.29 15.38
N ILE A 239 17.82 4.62 14.56
CA ILE A 239 17.37 4.00 13.30
C ILE A 239 16.70 2.66 13.63
N ASP A 240 15.48 2.44 13.12
CA ASP A 240 14.84 1.12 13.14
C ASP A 240 15.72 0.14 12.34
N GLU A 241 16.48 -0.70 13.05
CA GLU A 241 17.49 -1.59 12.47
C GLU A 241 16.88 -2.58 11.47
N ILE A 242 15.62 -2.96 11.69
CA ILE A 242 14.87 -3.85 10.81
C ILE A 242 14.50 -3.12 9.51
N LEU A 243 14.04 -1.86 9.60
CA LEU A 243 13.77 -1.04 8.41
C LEU A 243 15.04 -0.88 7.55
N LEU A 244 16.15 -0.50 8.16
CA LEU A 244 17.42 -0.32 7.46
C LEU A 244 17.89 -1.63 6.79
N ALA A 245 17.88 -2.73 7.54
CA ALA A 245 18.28 -4.04 7.01
C ALA A 245 17.38 -4.47 5.83
N ASN A 246 16.08 -4.21 5.91
CA ASN A 246 15.14 -4.49 4.82
C ASN A 246 15.42 -3.62 3.58
N LEU A 247 15.72 -2.33 3.74
CA LEU A 247 16.09 -1.45 2.63
C LEU A 247 17.35 -1.96 1.91
N LEU A 248 18.37 -2.35 2.67
CA LEU A 248 19.62 -2.89 2.11
C LEU A 248 19.40 -4.23 1.40
N CYS A 249 18.56 -5.11 1.95
CA CYS A 249 18.16 -6.34 1.27
C CYS A 249 17.43 -6.05 -0.05
N LEU A 250 16.59 -5.03 -0.10
CA LEU A 250 15.91 -4.63 -1.33
C LEU A 250 16.90 -4.08 -2.36
N ALA A 251 17.91 -3.30 -1.94
CA ALA A 251 18.97 -2.78 -2.80
C ALA A 251 19.85 -3.89 -3.40
N LEU A 252 20.10 -4.95 -2.63
CA LEU A 252 20.75 -6.18 -3.09
C LEU A 252 19.94 -6.84 -4.22
N ASP A 253 18.64 -7.01 -4.00
CA ASP A 253 17.76 -7.77 -4.89
C ASP A 253 17.30 -6.99 -6.14
N ASN A 254 17.30 -5.65 -6.09
CA ASN A 254 16.65 -4.83 -7.11
C ASN A 254 17.42 -3.53 -7.44
N GLN A 255 17.74 -3.35 -8.72
CA GLN A 255 18.48 -2.17 -9.21
C GLN A 255 17.76 -0.83 -8.94
N ARG A 256 16.43 -0.76 -9.07
CA ARG A 256 15.68 0.47 -8.79
C ARG A 256 15.66 0.79 -7.31
N ALA A 257 15.51 -0.23 -6.47
CA ALA A 257 15.63 -0.06 -5.03
C ALA A 257 17.05 0.41 -4.66
N ARG A 258 18.07 -0.09 -5.35
CA ARG A 258 19.47 0.32 -5.16
C ARG A 258 19.68 1.82 -5.40
N GLU A 259 19.21 2.35 -6.53
CA GLU A 259 19.27 3.79 -6.82
C GLU A 259 18.59 4.63 -5.73
N PHE A 260 17.41 4.20 -5.29
CA PHE A 260 16.66 4.87 -4.22
C PHE A 260 17.42 4.84 -2.88
N VAL A 261 17.91 3.66 -2.48
CA VAL A 261 18.59 3.48 -1.19
C VAL A 261 19.95 4.18 -1.18
N HIS A 262 20.70 4.14 -2.28
CA HIS A 262 21.95 4.90 -2.41
C HIS A 262 21.73 6.38 -2.16
N ASN A 263 20.77 6.99 -2.87
CA ASN A 263 20.42 8.39 -2.66
C ASN A 263 19.99 8.62 -1.20
N LEU A 264 19.09 7.78 -0.66
CA LEU A 264 18.64 7.92 0.72
C LEU A 264 19.80 7.92 1.72
N LEU A 265 20.78 7.03 1.57
CA LEU A 265 21.92 6.93 2.49
C LEU A 265 22.91 8.09 2.29
N ASP A 266 23.26 8.44 1.06
CA ASP A 266 24.15 9.58 0.75
C ASP A 266 23.65 10.87 1.41
N TRP A 267 22.35 11.15 1.31
CA TRP A 267 21.78 12.39 1.84
C TRP A 267 21.55 12.37 3.35
N CYS A 268 21.50 11.18 3.95
CA CYS A 268 21.20 11.05 5.37
C CYS A 268 22.43 10.77 6.25
N LEU A 269 23.50 10.19 5.71
CA LEU A 269 24.62 9.69 6.52
C LEU A 269 25.94 10.42 6.31
N ASP A 270 26.02 11.46 5.47
CA ASP A 270 27.23 12.28 5.25
C ASP A 270 28.53 11.42 5.20
N ASP A 271 28.52 10.34 4.42
CA ASP A 271 29.63 9.38 4.24
C ASP A 271 30.01 8.50 5.46
N GLU A 272 29.17 8.39 6.50
CA GLU A 272 29.40 7.54 7.69
C GLU A 272 29.08 6.05 7.46
N TYR A 273 29.38 5.51 6.27
CA TYR A 273 29.05 4.14 5.88
C TYR A 273 29.71 3.05 6.73
N GLU A 274 30.92 3.28 7.23
CA GLU A 274 31.61 2.34 8.13
C GLU A 274 30.85 2.18 9.46
N LYS A 275 30.31 3.29 10.01
CA LYS A 275 29.48 3.22 11.21
C LYS A 275 28.16 2.49 10.96
N LEU A 276 27.62 2.58 9.75
CA LEU A 276 26.42 1.84 9.34
C LEU A 276 26.69 0.34 9.29
N ARG A 277 27.86 -0.07 8.79
CA ARG A 277 28.30 -1.46 8.74
C ARG A 277 28.37 -2.05 10.15
N ASP A 278 29.04 -1.35 11.06
CA ASP A 278 29.17 -1.76 12.47
C ASP A 278 27.79 -1.81 13.14
N PHE A 279 26.94 -0.81 12.91
CA PHE A 279 25.57 -0.78 13.43
C PHE A 279 24.75 -2.01 13.00
N ILE A 280 24.77 -2.37 11.71
CA ILE A 280 24.07 -3.56 11.19
C ILE A 280 24.65 -4.83 11.82
N ALA A 281 25.98 -4.90 11.93
CA ALA A 281 26.67 -6.05 12.48
C ALA A 281 26.27 -6.31 13.95
N GLU A 282 26.11 -5.24 14.74
CA GLU A 282 25.82 -5.29 16.17
C GLU A 282 24.33 -5.39 16.49
N ARG A 283 23.44 -4.75 15.71
CA ARG A 283 22.02 -4.57 16.06
C ARG A 283 21.07 -5.54 15.38
N VAL A 284 21.43 -6.09 14.22
CA VAL A 284 20.55 -7.04 13.52
C VAL A 284 20.80 -8.45 14.03
N GLU A 285 19.91 -8.93 14.89
CA GLU A 285 20.04 -10.25 15.54
C GLU A 285 19.89 -11.42 14.55
N ASP A 286 19.02 -11.30 13.54
CA ASP A 286 18.81 -12.35 12.54
C ASP A 286 20.02 -12.45 11.61
N ASP A 287 20.76 -13.56 11.71
CA ASP A 287 21.98 -13.82 10.94
C ASP A 287 21.76 -13.75 9.42
N THR A 288 20.61 -14.24 8.94
CA THR A 288 20.30 -14.26 7.50
C THR A 288 20.01 -12.84 7.02
N LEU A 289 19.18 -12.10 7.74
CA LEU A 289 18.88 -10.71 7.45
C LEU A 289 20.13 -9.83 7.52
N ARG A 290 20.96 -10.02 8.56
CA ARG A 290 22.23 -9.30 8.76
C ARG A 290 23.18 -9.54 7.59
N HIS A 291 23.41 -10.80 7.21
CA HIS A 291 24.31 -11.12 6.11
C HIS A 291 23.85 -10.52 4.77
N ARG A 292 22.54 -10.58 4.49
CA ARG A 292 21.97 -9.98 3.29
C ARG A 292 22.03 -8.46 3.32
N ALA A 293 21.75 -7.83 4.45
CA ALA A 293 21.84 -6.38 4.61
C ALA A 293 23.27 -5.88 4.40
N LEU A 294 24.28 -6.55 4.99
CA LEU A 294 25.69 -6.23 4.77
C LEU A 294 26.09 -6.40 3.30
N SER A 295 25.63 -7.46 2.63
CA SER A 295 25.87 -7.65 1.19
C SER A 295 25.22 -6.56 0.34
N GLY A 296 24.02 -6.10 0.73
CA GLY A 296 23.36 -4.96 0.10
C GLY A 296 24.13 -3.66 0.28
N LEU A 297 24.68 -3.42 1.47
CA LEU A 297 25.55 -2.28 1.76
C LEU A 297 26.84 -2.32 0.91
N ASP A 298 27.49 -3.47 0.83
CA ASP A 298 28.71 -3.66 0.01
C ASP A 298 28.45 -3.34 -1.47
N ILE A 299 27.28 -3.70 -1.99
CA ILE A 299 26.88 -3.34 -3.36
C ILE A 299 26.70 -1.83 -3.51
N LEU A 300 26.09 -1.16 -2.54
CA LEU A 300 25.89 0.29 -2.58
C LEU A 300 27.21 1.03 -2.58
N LEU A 301 28.19 0.58 -1.79
CA LEU A 301 29.55 1.14 -1.74
C LEU A 301 30.35 0.95 -3.03
N SER A 302 29.86 0.14 -3.97
CA SER A 302 30.52 -0.12 -5.26
C SER A 302 30.00 0.74 -6.43
N LEU A 303 28.97 1.57 -6.19
CA LEU A 303 28.37 2.48 -7.17
C LEU A 303 29.17 3.77 -7.34
#